data_AF-A0A208XSR2-F1
#
_entry.id   AF-A0A208XSR2-F1
#
_cell.length_a   1.000
_cell.length_b   1.000
_cell.length_c   1.000
_cell.angle_alpha   90.00
_cell.angle_beta   90.00
_cell.angle_gamma   90.00
#
_symmetry.space_group_name_H-M   'P 1'
#
loop_
_entity.id
_entity.type
_entity.pdbx_description
1 polymer ?
#
loop_
_entity_poly.entity_id
_entity_poly.type
_entity_poly.pdbx_seq_one_letter_code
_entity_poly.pdbx_strand_id
1 'polypeptide(L)'
;MTRIRIRAAEYTLIAETNPDAPETVAAFLKLLPYKQKIIHVRWSGEGCWIPLGEFKLGVGFENHTSHPSVGDILFYPGGYSETEIILAYGSCMFASKMGQLAGNHFLTVVEGKENLRALGVKTLWEGAQDIVFELA
;
A
#
# COMPACT_ATOMS: atom_id res chain seq x y z
N MET A 1 6.72 3.85 -17.29
CA MET A 1 6.72 3.51 -15.86
C MET A 1 6.56 2.01 -15.73
N THR A 2 7.21 1.38 -14.76
CA THR A 2 7.07 -0.07 -14.56
C THR A 2 5.67 -0.38 -14.08
N ARG A 3 5.02 -1.40 -14.66
CA ARG A 3 3.68 -1.83 -14.28
C ARG A 3 3.76 -3.04 -13.36
N ILE A 4 2.97 -3.01 -12.29
CA ILE A 4 2.88 -4.03 -11.27
C ILE A 4 1.46 -4.60 -11.30
N ARG A 5 1.34 -5.91 -11.50
CA ARG A 5 0.10 -6.64 -11.30
C ARG A 5 -0.07 -6.89 -9.81
N ILE A 6 -1.22 -6.50 -9.27
CA ILE A 6 -1.60 -6.76 -7.88
C ILE A 6 -2.78 -7.71 -7.89
N ARG A 7 -2.62 -8.90 -7.31
CA ARG A 7 -3.71 -9.83 -7.06
C ARG A 7 -4.03 -9.78 -5.59
N ALA A 8 -5.25 -9.35 -5.24
CA ALA A 8 -5.70 -9.24 -3.87
C ALA A 8 -7.09 -9.88 -3.73
N ALA A 9 -7.19 -10.93 -2.92
CA ALA A 9 -8.37 -11.81 -2.91
C ALA A 9 -8.72 -12.29 -4.34
N GLU A 10 -9.96 -12.09 -4.79
CA GLU A 10 -10.44 -12.38 -6.15
C GLU A 10 -10.15 -11.28 -7.18
N TYR A 11 -9.62 -10.12 -6.76
CA TYR A 11 -9.45 -8.96 -7.61
C TYR A 11 -8.05 -8.88 -8.22
N THR A 12 -7.99 -8.44 -9.47
CA THR A 12 -6.72 -8.12 -10.16
C THR A 12 -6.70 -6.64 -10.50
N LEU A 13 -5.63 -5.97 -10.11
CA LEU A 13 -5.38 -4.56 -10.35
C LEU A 13 -4.05 -4.40 -11.11
N ILE A 14 -3.89 -3.31 -11.84
CA ILE A 14 -2.59 -2.88 -12.37
C ILE A 14 -2.22 -1.55 -11.72
N ALA A 15 -1.00 -1.45 -11.21
CA ALA A 15 -0.43 -0.23 -10.67
C ALA A 15 0.81 0.21 -11.46
N GLU A 16 1.07 1.51 -11.49
CA GLU A 16 2.27 2.12 -12.06
C GLU A 16 3.18 2.68 -10.96
N THR A 17 4.49 2.54 -11.15
CA THR A 17 5.51 3.14 -10.26
C THR A 17 5.48 4.65 -10.29
N ASN A 18 5.50 5.28 -9.12
CA ASN A 18 5.61 6.73 -9.01
C ASN A 18 7.08 7.18 -9.18
N PRO A 19 7.42 7.98 -10.22
CA PRO A 19 8.79 8.44 -10.46
C PRO A 19 9.32 9.42 -9.39
N ASP A 20 8.45 10.00 -8.55
CA ASP A 20 8.84 10.90 -7.47
C ASP A 20 9.32 10.16 -6.21
N ALA A 21 9.19 8.83 -6.16
CA ALA A 21 9.72 7.96 -5.11
C ALA A 21 10.71 6.90 -5.64
N PRO A 22 11.77 7.29 -6.38
CA PRO A 22 12.64 6.37 -7.11
C PRO A 22 13.38 5.37 -6.21
N GLU A 23 13.82 5.76 -5.01
CA GLU A 23 14.51 4.86 -4.09
C GLU A 23 13.55 3.80 -3.54
N THR A 24 12.36 4.26 -3.14
CA THR A 24 11.28 3.37 -2.65
C THR A 24 10.85 2.38 -3.73
N VAL A 25 10.67 2.84 -4.97
CA VAL A 25 10.36 1.98 -6.12
C VAL A 25 11.47 0.96 -6.36
N ALA A 26 12.73 1.40 -6.48
CA ALA A 26 13.85 0.51 -6.76
C ALA A 26 14.03 -0.56 -5.68
N ALA A 27 13.81 -0.20 -4.41
CA ALA A 27 13.87 -1.16 -3.30
C ALA A 27 12.70 -2.15 -3.34
N PHE A 28 11.47 -1.68 -3.57
CA PHE A 28 10.30 -2.54 -3.66
C PHE A 28 10.37 -3.52 -4.85
N LEU A 29 10.84 -3.07 -6.02
CA LEU A 29 10.96 -3.92 -7.21
C LEU A 29 11.87 -5.15 -6.98
N LYS A 30 12.88 -5.03 -6.11
CA LYS A 30 13.77 -6.16 -5.74
C LYS A 30 13.07 -7.23 -4.90
N LEU A 31 11.92 -6.92 -4.31
CA LEU A 31 11.12 -7.86 -3.53
C LEU A 31 10.18 -8.71 -4.39
N LEU A 32 10.02 -8.39 -5.68
CA LEU A 32 9.08 -9.07 -6.55
C LEU A 32 9.55 -10.50 -6.90
N PRO A 33 8.63 -11.50 -6.95
CA PRO A 33 7.22 -11.41 -6.58
C PRO A 33 7.05 -11.29 -5.07
N TYR A 34 6.31 -10.26 -4.64
CA TYR A 34 6.12 -9.98 -3.21
C TYR A 34 4.76 -10.51 -2.77
N LYS A 35 4.76 -11.49 -1.86
CA LYS A 35 3.55 -12.18 -1.36
C LYS A 35 3.33 -11.85 0.11
N GLN A 36 2.12 -11.44 0.48
CA GLN A 36 1.78 -11.16 1.87
C GLN A 36 0.26 -11.26 2.12
N LYS A 37 -0.15 -10.96 3.35
CA LYS A 37 -1.54 -10.66 3.68
C LYS A 37 -1.78 -9.14 3.75
N ILE A 38 -2.92 -8.70 3.23
CA ILE A 38 -3.43 -7.34 3.40
C ILE A 38 -4.60 -7.38 4.40
N ILE A 39 -4.63 -6.44 5.34
CA ILE A 39 -5.66 -6.31 6.38
C ILE A 39 -6.26 -4.91 6.38
N HIS A 40 -7.44 -4.74 6.96
CA HIS A 40 -8.05 -3.42 7.04
C HIS A 40 -7.36 -2.54 8.08
N VAL A 41 -7.15 -1.26 7.77
CA VAL A 41 -6.54 -0.32 8.72
C VAL A 41 -7.43 -0.07 9.93
N ARG A 42 -6.82 0.28 11.05
CA ARG A 42 -7.54 0.64 12.30
C ARG A 42 -7.80 2.14 12.44
N TRP A 43 -6.89 2.98 11.92
CA TRP A 43 -6.87 4.41 12.21
C TRP A 43 -7.07 5.30 10.97
N SER A 44 -6.85 4.76 9.77
CA SER A 44 -6.69 5.58 8.56
C SER A 44 -7.95 5.76 7.70
N GLY A 45 -9.11 5.27 8.14
CA GLY A 45 -10.35 5.33 7.35
C GLY A 45 -10.43 4.23 6.28
N GLU A 46 -10.73 4.61 5.04
CA GLU A 46 -10.91 3.69 3.90
C GLU A 46 -9.57 3.26 3.28
N GLY A 47 -8.79 2.50 4.07
CA GLY A 47 -7.51 1.94 3.65
C GLY A 47 -7.32 0.49 4.10
N CYS A 48 -6.41 -0.21 3.43
CA CYS A 48 -5.94 -1.52 3.86
C CYS A 48 -4.40 -1.50 3.93
N TRP A 49 -3.81 -2.20 4.89
CA TRP A 49 -2.36 -2.24 5.06
C TRP A 49 -1.79 -3.65 4.93
N ILE A 50 -0.50 -3.72 4.67
CA ILE A 50 0.36 -4.89 4.80
C ILE A 50 1.31 -4.64 5.97
N PRO A 51 1.20 -5.37 7.10
CA PRO A 51 2.09 -5.18 8.24
C PRO A 51 3.44 -5.80 7.93
N LEU A 52 4.51 -5.02 8.05
CA LEU A 52 5.89 -5.47 7.84
C LEU A 52 6.69 -5.53 9.16
N GLY A 53 6.08 -5.16 10.29
CA GLY A 53 6.73 -5.17 11.59
C GLY A 53 8.01 -4.33 11.60
N GLU A 54 9.13 -4.96 11.95
CA GLU A 54 10.44 -4.31 12.04
C GLU A 54 11.25 -4.37 10.74
N PHE A 55 10.68 -4.89 9.65
CA PHE A 55 11.36 -5.02 8.37
C PHE A 55 11.95 -3.68 7.90
N LYS A 56 13.21 -3.70 7.45
CA LYS A 56 13.91 -2.52 6.95
C LYS A 56 14.11 -2.66 5.45
N LEU A 57 13.32 -1.92 4.68
CA LEU A 57 13.50 -1.81 3.23
C LEU A 57 14.79 -1.05 2.87
N GLY A 58 15.33 -0.27 3.82
CA GLY A 58 16.57 0.50 3.64
C GLY A 58 16.37 1.85 2.97
N VAL A 59 15.13 2.36 2.92
CA VAL A 59 14.77 3.67 2.36
C VAL A 59 14.14 4.55 3.44
N GLY A 60 14.43 5.85 3.40
CA GLY A 60 13.85 6.87 4.28
C GLY A 60 12.53 7.43 3.76
N PHE A 61 12.15 8.63 4.21
CA PHE A 61 10.99 9.33 3.65
C PHE A 61 11.31 9.99 2.31
N GLU A 62 10.42 9.81 1.34
CA GLU A 62 10.56 10.27 -0.04
C GLU A 62 9.16 10.40 -0.65
N ASN A 63 8.80 11.55 -1.25
CA ASN A 63 7.46 11.82 -1.78
C ASN A 63 6.31 11.39 -0.82
N HIS A 64 6.44 11.78 0.46
CA HIS A 64 5.55 11.29 1.49
C HIS A 64 4.28 12.14 1.60
N THR A 65 3.16 11.47 1.86
CA THR A 65 1.87 12.12 2.13
C THR A 65 1.15 11.41 3.28
N SER A 66 0.31 12.16 3.98
CA SER A 66 -0.69 11.61 4.91
C SER A 66 -2.08 11.51 4.28
N HIS A 67 -2.27 12.04 3.07
CA HIS A 67 -3.56 12.13 2.39
C HIS A 67 -3.48 11.44 1.03
N PRO A 68 -3.35 10.10 0.98
CA PRO A 68 -3.34 9.37 -0.29
C PRO A 68 -4.66 9.55 -1.04
N SER A 69 -4.59 9.62 -2.37
CA SER A 69 -5.77 9.54 -3.23
C SER A 69 -6.22 8.09 -3.40
N VAL A 70 -7.44 7.89 -3.90
CA VAL A 70 -7.96 6.54 -4.16
C VAL A 70 -7.08 5.79 -5.17
N GLY A 71 -6.57 4.64 -4.75
CA GLY A 71 -5.65 3.80 -5.51
C GLY A 71 -4.17 4.07 -5.25
N ASP A 72 -3.82 5.07 -4.44
CA ASP A 72 -2.43 5.29 -4.05
C ASP A 72 -1.99 4.24 -3.04
N ILE A 73 -0.73 3.83 -3.20
CA ILE A 73 -0.06 2.88 -2.33
C ILE A 73 1.17 3.57 -1.74
N LEU A 74 1.20 3.63 -0.41
CA LEU A 74 2.28 4.26 0.33
C LEU A 74 3.15 3.22 1.03
N PHE A 75 4.44 3.49 1.15
CA PHE A 75 5.37 2.77 2.01
C PHE A 75 5.77 3.62 3.21
N TYR A 76 5.61 3.10 4.42
CA TYR A 76 6.05 3.75 5.65
C TYR A 76 7.29 3.03 6.20
N PRO A 77 8.45 3.70 6.37
CA PRO A 77 9.70 3.07 6.84
C PRO A 77 9.73 2.71 8.33
N GLY A 78 8.64 2.96 9.06
CA GLY A 78 8.56 2.76 10.50
C GLY A 78 9.07 3.95 11.32
N GLY A 79 9.18 3.76 12.64
CA GLY A 79 9.76 4.73 13.58
C GLY A 79 8.82 5.02 14.75
N TYR A 80 7.61 5.51 14.46
CA TYR A 80 6.56 5.67 15.46
C TYR A 80 5.61 4.48 15.52
N SER A 81 5.31 3.92 14.35
CA SER A 81 4.54 2.69 14.17
C SER A 81 5.41 1.61 13.50
N GLU A 82 4.87 0.41 13.36
CA GLU A 82 5.50 -0.63 12.55
C GLU A 82 5.65 -0.19 11.09
N THR A 83 6.62 -0.78 10.39
CA THR A 83 6.80 -0.59 8.96
C THR A 83 5.59 -1.17 8.23
N GLU A 84 5.07 -0.48 7.23
CA GLU A 84 3.85 -0.92 6.53
C GLU A 84 3.77 -0.42 5.09
N ILE A 85 2.97 -1.13 4.29
CA ILE A 85 2.47 -0.64 3.00
C ILE A 85 0.98 -0.42 3.15
N ILE A 86 0.46 0.74 2.77
CA ILE A 86 -0.97 1.06 2.83
C ILE A 86 -1.52 1.33 1.43
N LEU A 87 -2.67 0.74 1.10
CA LEU A 87 -3.47 0.99 -0.11
C LEU A 87 -4.73 1.77 0.28
N ALA A 88 -4.91 2.96 -0.28
CA ALA A 88 -6.14 3.73 -0.11
C ALA A 88 -7.20 3.26 -1.11
N TYR A 89 -8.38 2.87 -0.63
CA TYR A 89 -9.51 2.48 -1.48
C TYR A 89 -10.65 3.52 -1.46
N GLY A 90 -10.54 4.54 -0.63
CA GLY A 90 -11.51 5.63 -0.46
C GLY A 90 -10.92 6.81 0.33
N SER A 91 -11.76 7.49 1.10
CA SER A 91 -11.38 8.58 2.02
C SER A 91 -10.42 8.06 3.09
N CYS A 92 -9.15 8.42 2.97
CA CYS A 92 -8.07 7.89 3.80
C CYS A 92 -7.16 9.02 4.30
N MET A 93 -6.85 8.99 5.60
CA MET A 93 -5.82 9.83 6.23
C MET A 93 -4.87 8.93 6.98
N PHE A 94 -3.63 8.80 6.50
CA PHE A 94 -2.69 7.84 7.04
C PHE A 94 -2.29 8.17 8.49
N ALA A 95 -2.60 7.24 9.40
CA ALA A 95 -2.44 7.45 10.83
C ALA A 95 -2.20 6.13 11.61
N SER A 96 -1.79 6.27 12.86
CA SER A 96 -1.66 5.19 13.84
C SER A 96 -2.20 5.62 15.20
N LYS A 97 -2.05 4.75 16.22
CA LYS A 97 -2.34 5.11 17.62
C LYS A 97 -1.55 6.32 18.12
N MET A 98 -0.41 6.64 17.46
CA MET A 98 0.46 7.76 17.81
C MET A 98 0.07 9.07 17.10
N GLY A 99 -1.00 9.06 16.29
CA GLY A 99 -1.43 10.18 15.48
C GLY A 99 -1.10 10.01 14.00
N GLN A 100 -1.06 11.14 13.30
CA GLN A 100 -0.84 11.20 11.85
C GLN A 100 0.53 10.65 11.46
N LEU A 101 0.57 9.82 10.42
CA LEU A 101 1.78 9.30 9.78
C LEU A 101 1.88 9.84 8.35
N ALA A 102 3.06 9.74 7.75
CA ALA A 102 3.24 10.02 6.33
C ALA A 102 3.96 8.82 5.71
N GLY A 103 3.56 8.41 4.51
CA GLY A 103 4.18 7.30 3.80
C GLY A 103 4.55 7.73 2.38
N ASN A 104 5.60 7.13 1.84
CA ASN A 104 6.14 7.40 0.52
C ASN A 104 5.17 6.90 -0.54
N HIS A 105 4.61 7.78 -1.34
CA HIS A 105 3.74 7.38 -2.44
C HIS A 105 4.57 6.81 -3.59
N PHE A 106 4.55 5.49 -3.76
CA PHE A 106 5.45 4.78 -4.68
C PHE A 106 4.75 3.95 -5.76
N LEU A 107 3.46 3.63 -5.59
CA LEU A 107 2.62 3.05 -6.65
C LEU A 107 1.26 3.75 -6.69
N THR A 108 0.65 3.80 -7.88
CA THR A 108 -0.75 4.17 -8.06
C THR A 108 -1.44 3.10 -8.90
N VAL A 109 -2.57 2.57 -8.41
CA VAL A 109 -3.45 1.70 -9.19
C VAL A 109 -4.00 2.50 -10.36
N VAL A 110 -3.86 2.00 -11.60
CA VAL A 110 -4.31 2.64 -12.84
C VAL A 110 -5.41 1.83 -13.55
N GLU A 111 -5.49 0.52 -13.34
CA GLU A 111 -6.54 -0.34 -13.89
C GLU A 111 -7.16 -1.19 -12.76
N GLY A 112 -8.47 -1.45 -12.84
CA GLY A 112 -9.22 -2.19 -11.82
C GLY A 112 -9.69 -1.35 -10.63
N LYS A 113 -9.67 -0.01 -10.72
CA LYS A 113 -10.05 0.92 -9.63
C LYS A 113 -11.46 0.67 -9.10
N GLU A 114 -12.38 0.24 -9.95
CA GLU A 114 -13.74 -0.15 -9.60
C GLU A 114 -13.81 -1.27 -8.55
N ASN A 115 -12.77 -2.10 -8.46
CA ASN A 115 -12.69 -3.20 -7.51
C ASN A 115 -12.12 -2.79 -6.15
N LEU A 116 -11.53 -1.59 -6.01
CA LEU A 116 -10.87 -1.15 -4.77
C LEU A 116 -11.83 -1.14 -3.58
N ARG A 117 -13.02 -0.58 -3.76
CA ARG A 117 -14.03 -0.52 -2.69
C ARG A 117 -14.50 -1.92 -2.30
N ALA A 118 -14.67 -2.83 -3.26
CA ALA A 118 -15.07 -4.21 -2.99
C ALA A 118 -13.99 -4.96 -2.19
N LEU A 119 -12.72 -4.83 -2.59
CA LEU A 119 -11.57 -5.35 -1.84
C LEU A 119 -11.51 -4.79 -0.40
N GLY A 120 -11.68 -3.47 -0.25
CA GLY A 120 -11.66 -2.82 1.07
C GLY A 120 -12.76 -3.33 2.00
N VAL A 121 -14.01 -3.39 1.51
CA VAL A 121 -15.16 -3.91 2.28
C VAL A 121 -14.97 -5.38 2.61
N LYS A 122 -14.50 -6.20 1.66
CA LYS A 122 -14.19 -7.62 1.92
C LYS A 122 -13.16 -7.76 3.03
N THR A 123 -12.05 -7.03 2.95
CA THR A 123 -10.98 -7.08 3.95
C THR A 123 -11.46 -6.60 5.32
N LEU A 124 -12.37 -5.62 5.38
CA LEU A 124 -12.98 -5.13 6.61
C LEU A 124 -13.82 -6.21 7.30
N TRP A 125 -14.72 -6.88 6.57
CA TRP A 125 -15.70 -7.80 7.14
C TRP A 125 -15.19 -9.25 7.25
N GLU A 126 -14.38 -9.69 6.31
CA GLU A 126 -13.86 -11.06 6.22
C GLU A 126 -12.43 -11.19 6.75
N GLY A 127 -11.78 -10.08 7.10
CA GLY A 127 -10.42 -10.05 7.64
C GLY A 127 -9.35 -10.21 6.56
N ALA A 128 -8.19 -10.73 6.96
CA ALA A 128 -6.98 -10.74 6.15
C ALA A 128 -7.14 -11.46 4.80
N GLN A 129 -6.79 -10.78 3.71
CA GLN A 129 -6.82 -11.31 2.35
C GLN A 129 -5.40 -11.59 1.83
N ASP A 130 -5.24 -12.59 0.96
CA ASP A 130 -3.98 -12.77 0.22
C ASP A 130 -3.75 -11.61 -0.74
N ILE A 131 -2.51 -11.11 -0.77
CA ILE A 131 -2.06 -10.12 -1.75
C ILE A 131 -0.72 -10.52 -2.36
N VAL A 132 -0.59 -10.35 -3.67
CA VAL A 132 0.62 -10.63 -4.43
C VAL A 132 0.90 -9.50 -5.40
N PHE A 133 2.13 -9.02 -5.40
CA PHE A 133 2.66 -8.05 -6.37
C PHE A 133 3.63 -8.75 -7.30
N GLU A 134 3.42 -8.59 -8.61
CA GLU A 134 4.24 -9.21 -9.67
C GLU A 134 4.52 -8.17 -10.76
N LEU A 135 5.61 -8.34 -11.52
CA LEU A 135 5.77 -7.59 -12.76
C LEU A 135 4.60 -7.92 -13.71
N ALA A 136 3.97 -6.89 -14.26
CA ALA A 136 2.77 -7.03 -15.11
C ALA A 136 3.10 -7.65 -16.47
#